data_AF-A0A0A8JI64-F1
#
_entry.id   AF-A0A0A8JI64-F1
#
_cell.length_a   1.000
_cell.length_b   1.000
_cell.length_c   1.000
_cell.angle_alpha   90.00
_cell.angle_beta   90.00
_cell.angle_gamma   90.00
#
_symmetry.space_group_name_H-M   'P 1'
#
loop_
_entity.id
_entity.type
_entity.pdbx_description
1 polymer ?
#
loop_
_entity_poly.entity_id
_entity_poly.type
_entity_poly.pdbx_seq_one_letter_code
_entity_poly.pdbx_strand_id
1 'polypeptide(L)' 'MIQLSNDLLIESYIKAKNIKLHPDFIEMLENEMRRRSLLTVPSSLSSNVDLDYVHFQSTPPSH' A
#
# COMPACT_ATOMS: atom_id res chain seq x y z
N MET A 1 8.32 11.44 12.13
CA MET A 1 8.46 9.99 12.31
C MET A 1 9.93 9.64 12.13
N ILE A 2 10.55 9.19 13.22
CA ILE A 2 11.90 8.63 13.23
C ILE A 2 11.91 7.51 12.18
N GLN A 3 12.85 7.58 11.23
CA GLN A 3 12.83 6.80 9.99
C GLN A 3 12.81 5.30 10.30
N LEU A 4 11.62 4.69 10.36
CA LEU A 4 11.51 3.22 10.32
C LEU A 4 12.19 2.76 9.04
N SER A 5 13.05 1.75 9.11
CA SER A 5 13.56 1.08 7.91
C SER A 5 12.39 0.46 7.14
N ASN A 6 12.58 0.17 5.86
CA ASN A 6 11.53 -0.44 5.04
C ASN A 6 11.05 -1.77 5.63
N ASP A 7 11.97 -2.61 6.13
CA ASP A 7 11.65 -3.89 6.78
C ASP A 7 10.82 -3.69 8.05
N LEU A 8 11.21 -2.73 8.90
CA LEU A 8 10.51 -2.47 10.15
C LEU A 8 9.11 -1.87 9.91
N LEU A 9 8.94 -1.07 8.87
CA LEU A 9 7.65 -0.51 8.48
C LEU A 9 6.69 -1.62 8.01
N ILE A 10 7.18 -2.54 7.17
CA ILE A 10 6.42 -3.71 6.70
C ILE A 10 6.05 -4.63 7.87
N GLU A 11 7.02 -4.97 8.73
CA GLU A 11 6.80 -5.76 9.96
C GLU A 11 5.74 -5.12 10.87
N SER A 12 5.81 -3.80 11.04
CA SER A 12 4.86 -3.05 11.87
C SER A 12 3.45 -3.08 11.29
N TYR A 13 3.31 -2.93 9.97
CA TYR A 13 2.02 -3.04 9.27
C TYR A 13 1.40 -4.42 9.43
N ILE A 14 2.19 -5.48 9.21
CA ILE A 14 1.73 -6.87 9.36
C ILE A 14 1.28 -7.13 10.79
N LYS A 15 2.07 -6.73 11.79
CA LYS A 15 1.71 -6.90 13.21
C LYS A 15 0.45 -6.11 13.56
N ALA A 16 0.35 -4.85 13.13
CA ALA A 16 -0.81 -3.99 13.38
C ALA A 16 -2.11 -4.60 12.83
N LYS A 17 -2.07 -5.19 11.63
CA LYS A 17 -3.22 -5.91 11.05
C LYS A 17 -3.57 -7.19 11.79
N ASN A 18 -2.56 -7.97 12.19
CA ASN A 18 -2.78 -9.23 12.91
C ASN A 18 -3.44 -9.02 14.28
N ILE A 19 -3.03 -7.98 15.02
CA ILE A 19 -3.62 -7.68 16.33
C ILE A 19 -4.84 -6.75 16.26
N LYS A 20 -5.29 -6.39 15.04
CA LYS A 20 -6.44 -5.51 14.77
C LYS A 20 -6.34 -4.17 15.52
N LEU A 21 -5.20 -3.49 15.36
CA LEU A 21 -5.05 -2.11 15.86
C LEU A 21 -6.08 -1.18 15.19
N HIS A 22 -6.20 0.02 15.78
CA HIS A 22 -7.09 1.05 15.29
C HIS A 22 -6.87 1.31 13.78
N PRO A 23 -7.95 1.38 12.97
CA PRO A 23 -7.86 1.53 11.52
C PRO A 23 -7.00 2.74 11.10
N ASP A 24 -7.13 3.87 11.78
CA ASP A 24 -6.33 5.07 11.47
C ASP A 24 -4.81 4.82 11.60
N PHE A 25 -4.39 4.00 12.57
CA PHE A 25 -2.98 3.65 12.72
C PHE A 25 -2.51 2.77 11.56
N ILE A 26 -3.35 1.82 11.13
CA ILE A 26 -3.07 0.97 9.97
C ILE A 26 -2.98 1.83 8.71
N GLU A 27 -3.91 2.78 8.53
CA GLU A 27 -3.92 3.71 7.40
C GLU A 27 -2.67 4.59 7.35
N MET A 28 -2.20 5.07 8.50
CA MET A 28 -0.94 5.82 8.59
C MET A 28 0.25 4.99 8.08
N LEU A 29 0.31 3.71 8.40
CA LEU A 29 1.35 2.80 7.90
C LEU A 29 1.20 2.55 6.40
N GLU A 30 -0.03 2.36 5.91
CA GLU A 30 -0.32 2.18 4.48
C GLU A 30 0.07 3.40 3.65
N ASN A 31 -0.23 4.60 4.14
CA ASN A 31 0.14 5.85 3.49
C ASN A 31 1.66 6.02 3.42
N GLU A 32 2.39 5.68 4.49
CA GLU A 32 3.85 5.74 4.48
C GLU A 32 4.47 4.65 3.57
N MET A 33 3.90 3.45 3.54
CA MET A 33 4.32 2.38 2.62
C MET A 33 4.06 2.76 1.15
N ARG A 34 2.92 3.40 0.85
CA ARG A 34 2.59 3.93 -0.47
C ARG A 34 3.57 5.02 -0.89
N ARG A 35 3.89 5.95 0.02
CA ARG A 35 4.87 7.03 -0.21
C ARG A 35 6.26 6.51 -0.57
N ARG A 36 6.65 5.36 -0.02
CA ARG A 36 7.96 4.70 -0.27
C ARG A 36 7.92 3.64 -1.37
N SER A 37 6.79 3.46 -2.04
CA SER A 37 6.58 2.40 -3.05
C SER A 37 6.87 0.99 -2.51
N LEU A 38 6.61 0.75 -1.22
CA LEU A 38 6.79 -0.56 -0.58
C LEU A 38 5.56 -1.45 -0.69
N LEU A 39 4.44 -0.91 -1.18
CA LEU A 39 3.31 -1.70 -1.66
C LEU A 39 3.69 -2.35 -2.99
N THR A 40 4.70 -3.21 -2.97
CA THR A 40 4.93 -4.15 -4.05
C THR A 40 3.73 -5.09 -4.02
N VAL A 41 2.86 -4.96 -5.03
CA VAL A 41 1.95 -6.05 -5.38
C VAL A 41 2.79 -7.33 -5.37
N PRO A 42 2.53 -8.31 -4.50
CA PRO A 42 3.22 -9.57 -4.60
C PRO A 42 2.94 -10.08 -6.01
N SER A 43 3.97 -10.20 -6.84
CA SER A 43 3.88 -10.68 -8.22
C SER A 43 3.23 -12.08 -8.29
N SER A 44 3.10 -12.76 -7.14
CA SER A 44 2.36 -14.01 -6.95
C SER A 44 0.83 -13.87 -6.84
N LEU A 45 0.26 -12.66 -6.76
CA LEU A 45 -1.19 -12.40 -6.85
C LEU A 45 -1.59 -11.76 -8.20
N SER A 46 -0.68 -11.76 -9.19
CA SER A 46 -1.02 -11.35 -10.57
C SER A 46 -1.77 -12.44 -11.36
N SER A 47 -2.06 -13.58 -10.75
CA SER A 47 -2.77 -14.68 -11.40
C SER A 47 -4.19 -14.77 -10.87
N ASN A 48 -5.08 -13.99 -11.50
CA ASN A 48 -6.54 -14.05 -11.40
C ASN A 48 -7.16 -13.45 -10.12
N VAL A 49 -7.62 -12.20 -10.19
CA VAL A 49 -9.05 -11.82 -10.25
C VAL A 49 -9.17 -10.31 -10.01
N ASP A 50 -9.96 -9.69 -10.90
CA ASP A 50 -10.57 -8.37 -10.86
C ASP A 50 -9.78 -7.13 -11.34
N LEU A 51 -10.13 -6.81 -12.59
CA LEU A 51 -9.80 -5.64 -13.35
C LEU A 51 -10.57 -4.41 -12.82
N ASP A 52 -10.22 -3.88 -11.64
CA ASP A 52 -10.75 -2.58 -11.18
C ASP A 52 -9.71 -1.67 -10.50
N TYR A 53 -8.41 -1.91 -10.73
CA TYR A 53 -7.41 -0.87 -10.46
C TYR A 53 -7.32 0.06 -11.67
N VAL A 54 -8.42 0.78 -11.90
CA VAL A 54 -8.52 1.79 -12.97
C VAL A 54 -7.46 2.84 -12.71
N HIS A 55 -6.53 2.85 -13.64
CA HIS A 55 -5.49 3.83 -13.83
C HIS A 55 -6.11 5.24 -13.85
N PHE A 56 -5.97 5.99 -12.76
CA PHE A 56 -6.20 7.44 -12.75
C PHE A 56 -5.03 8.11 -13.51
N GLN A 57 -4.96 7.88 -14.82
CA GLN A 57 -4.29 8.80 -15.74
C GLN A 57 -5.38 9.59 -16.43
N SER A 58 -5.52 10.83 -15.96
CA SER A 58 -6.17 11.91 -16.67
C SER A 58 -5.52 12.01 -18.06
N THR A 59 -6.17 11.48 -19.08
CA THR A 59 -5.90 11.86 -20.47
C THR A 59 -6.38 13.32 -20.65
N PRO A 60 -5.58 14.23 -21.22
CA PRO A 60 -6.12 15.51 -21.67
C PRO A 60 -6.96 15.28 -22.94
N PRO A 61 -8.00 16.10 -23.20
CA PRO A 61 -8.88 15.89 -24.34
C PRO A 61 -8.16 16.20 -25.66
N SER A 62 -8.44 15.37 -26.66
CA SER A 62 -7.99 15.54 -28.05
C SER A 62 -8.51 16.83 -28.66
N HIS A 63 -7.68 17.48 -29.48
CA HIS A 63 -8.10 18.42 -30.52
C HIS A 63 -7.39 18.09 -31.83
#